data_AF-A0A955L9R1-F1
#
_entry.id   AF-A0A955L9R1-F1
#
_cell.length_a   1.000
_cell.length_b   1.000
_cell.length_c   1.000
_cell.angle_alpha   90.00
_cell.angle_beta   90.00
_cell.angle_gamma   90.00
#
_symmetry.space_group_name_H-M   'P 1'
#
loop_
_entity.id
_entity.type
_entity.pdbx_description
1 polymer ?
#
loop_
_entity_poly.entity_id
_entity_poly.type
_entity_poly.pdbx_seq_one_letter_code
_entity_poly.pdbx_strand_id
1 'polypeptide(L)'
;KKNTRYNIGYAERKGEEVKTYSLEDENIDEKLSEFYDLLEEMQERSSGYPIRSKKYFKKLFKEFKGTDSIVLFEVSYKGDVIAMNISEFTDVWASSFYAGSNRLHRKVKAPYQLRWQSIKEAKERGCKVYDFWGIIPDSKHHKGYSDHKLSFGGDRVDYVGIIRYSIVWKAYLYEMAIKFHQLTTRLVWR
;
A
#
# COMPACT_ATOMS: atom_id res chain seq x y z
N LYS A 1 -2.65 6.80 17.76
CA LYS A 1 -3.70 6.82 18.83
C LYS A 1 -3.49 5.69 19.86
N LYS A 2 -4.15 5.70 21.04
CA LYS A 2 -3.94 4.70 22.13
C LYS A 2 -4.13 3.25 21.66
N ASN A 3 -5.19 2.97 20.91
CA ASN A 3 -5.48 1.62 20.39
C ASN A 3 -4.43 1.13 19.37
N THR A 4 -3.89 2.02 18.54
CA THR A 4 -2.86 1.66 17.56
C THR A 4 -1.56 1.28 18.25
N ARG A 5 -1.10 2.07 19.25
CA ARG A 5 0.07 1.70 20.05
C ARG A 5 -0.12 0.35 20.75
N TYR A 6 -1.31 0.10 21.28
CA TYR A 6 -1.64 -1.20 21.86
C TYR A 6 -1.55 -2.33 20.83
N ASN A 7 -2.14 -2.18 19.63
CA ASN A 7 -2.10 -3.20 18.59
C ASN A 7 -0.68 -3.48 18.09
N ILE A 8 0.15 -2.44 17.94
CA ILE A 8 1.56 -2.58 17.56
C ILE A 8 2.30 -3.39 18.63
N GLY A 9 2.24 -2.95 19.89
CA GLY A 9 2.93 -3.67 20.97
C GLY A 9 2.35 -5.07 21.21
N TYR A 10 1.06 -5.30 20.91
CA TYR A 10 0.46 -6.62 20.97
C TYR A 10 1.05 -7.55 19.90
N ALA A 11 1.17 -7.09 18.66
CA ALA A 11 1.79 -7.87 17.57
C ALA A 11 3.27 -8.17 17.87
N GLU A 12 4.03 -7.18 18.32
CA GLU A 12 5.45 -7.37 18.70
C GLU A 12 5.61 -8.39 19.84
N ARG A 13 4.75 -8.37 20.87
CA ARG A 13 4.78 -9.35 21.97
C ARG A 13 4.41 -10.77 21.55
N LYS A 14 3.78 -10.96 20.38
CA LYS A 14 3.48 -12.30 19.84
C LYS A 14 4.70 -12.95 19.18
N GLY A 15 5.85 -12.27 19.19
CA GLY A 15 7.11 -12.81 18.69
C GLY A 15 7.13 -12.88 17.16
N GLU A 16 6.32 -12.06 16.51
CA GLU A 16 6.31 -11.95 15.05
C GLU A 16 7.55 -11.18 14.64
N GLU A 17 8.48 -11.86 13.98
CA GLU A 17 9.61 -11.18 13.35
C GLU A 17 9.16 -10.62 12.01
N VAL A 18 9.55 -9.38 11.74
CA VAL A 18 9.32 -8.77 10.43
C VAL A 18 10.61 -8.94 9.64
N LYS A 19 10.52 -9.63 8.51
CA LYS A 19 11.63 -9.79 7.58
C LYS A 19 11.52 -8.76 6.47
N THR A 20 12.67 -8.30 5.99
CA THR A 20 12.78 -7.38 4.86
C THR A 20 13.52 -8.07 3.75
N TYR A 21 13.04 -7.91 2.53
CA TYR A 21 13.68 -8.40 1.32
C TYR A 21 13.87 -7.26 0.34
N SER A 22 15.06 -7.23 -0.21
CA SER A 22 15.55 -6.39 -1.28
C SER A 22 15.60 -7.19 -2.60
N LEU A 23 16.00 -6.53 -3.68
CA LEU A 23 16.20 -7.17 -4.97
C LEU A 23 17.43 -8.06 -5.03
N GLU A 24 18.37 -7.79 -4.14
CA GLU A 24 19.65 -8.47 -4.04
C GLU A 24 19.49 -9.82 -3.32
N ASP A 25 18.37 -10.05 -2.64
CA ASP A 25 18.06 -11.32 -2.00
C ASP A 25 17.78 -12.42 -3.03
N GLU A 26 18.46 -13.56 -2.89
CA GLU A 26 18.37 -14.69 -3.83
C GLU A 26 16.95 -15.26 -3.95
N ASN A 27 16.14 -15.13 -2.90
CA ASN A 27 14.77 -15.64 -2.83
C ASN A 27 13.70 -14.59 -3.19
N ILE A 28 14.08 -13.40 -3.68
CA ILE A 28 13.11 -12.32 -3.95
C ILE A 28 12.00 -12.73 -4.93
N ASP A 29 12.31 -13.55 -5.93
CA ASP A 29 11.32 -14.02 -6.91
C ASP A 29 10.24 -14.93 -6.29
N GLU A 30 10.63 -15.74 -5.31
CA GLU A 30 9.71 -16.57 -4.50
C GLU A 30 8.87 -15.68 -3.58
N LYS A 31 9.49 -14.70 -2.92
CA LYS A 31 8.78 -13.76 -2.05
C LYS A 31 7.80 -12.86 -2.78
N LEU A 32 8.11 -12.46 -4.01
CA LEU A 32 7.16 -11.77 -4.89
C LEU A 32 6.03 -12.70 -5.35
N SER A 33 6.24 -14.01 -5.40
CA SER A 33 5.18 -15.00 -5.62
C SER A 33 4.24 -15.06 -4.43
N GLU A 34 4.77 -15.30 -3.22
CA GLU A 34 3.98 -15.35 -1.98
C GLU A 34 3.20 -14.04 -1.76
N PHE A 35 3.83 -12.90 -2.03
CA PHE A 35 3.17 -11.60 -1.97
C PHE A 35 1.97 -11.51 -2.92
N TYR A 36 2.12 -12.03 -4.14
CA TYR A 36 1.05 -12.02 -5.12
C TYR A 36 -0.11 -12.93 -4.71
N ASP A 37 0.19 -14.10 -4.14
CA ASP A 37 -0.83 -15.02 -3.64
C ASP A 37 -1.66 -14.37 -2.51
N LEU A 38 -1.01 -13.60 -1.62
CA LEU A 38 -1.71 -12.78 -0.60
C LEU A 38 -2.58 -11.68 -1.22
N LEU A 39 -2.18 -11.10 -2.35
CA LEU A 39 -3.00 -10.10 -3.07
C LEU A 39 -4.23 -10.74 -3.70
N GLU A 40 -4.11 -11.94 -4.28
CA GLU A 40 -5.23 -12.68 -4.86
C GLU A 40 -6.26 -13.04 -3.80
N GLU A 41 -5.84 -13.61 -2.65
CA GLU A 41 -6.76 -13.91 -1.55
C GLU A 41 -7.47 -12.65 -1.03
N MET A 42 -6.73 -11.53 -0.96
CA MET A 42 -7.30 -10.26 -0.56
C MET A 42 -8.29 -9.71 -1.59
N GLN A 43 -8.01 -9.87 -2.89
CA GLN A 43 -8.86 -9.45 -3.99
C GLN A 43 -10.19 -10.20 -3.98
N GLU A 44 -10.15 -11.53 -3.88
CA GLU A 44 -11.34 -12.39 -3.81
C GLU A 44 -12.26 -11.96 -2.66
N ARG A 45 -11.66 -11.69 -1.50
CA ARG A 45 -12.37 -11.22 -0.32
C ARG A 45 -12.93 -9.81 -0.45
N SER A 46 -12.28 -8.94 -1.22
CA SER A 46 -12.63 -7.51 -1.34
C SER A 46 -13.51 -7.23 -2.55
N SER A 47 -14.34 -8.21 -2.94
CA SER A 47 -15.27 -8.12 -4.08
C SER A 47 -14.57 -7.78 -5.41
N GLY A 48 -13.37 -8.32 -5.63
CA GLY A 48 -12.68 -8.20 -6.91
C GLY A 48 -11.96 -6.87 -7.14
N TYR A 49 -11.59 -6.13 -6.09
CA TYR A 49 -10.80 -4.90 -6.26
C TYR A 49 -9.56 -5.18 -7.13
N PRO A 50 -9.29 -4.39 -8.18
CA PRO A 50 -8.28 -4.73 -9.17
C PRO A 50 -6.87 -4.74 -8.56
N ILE A 51 -6.15 -5.84 -8.77
CA ILE A 51 -4.73 -5.96 -8.45
C ILE A 51 -3.91 -5.88 -9.74
N ARG A 52 -2.65 -5.43 -9.62
CA ARG A 52 -1.69 -5.47 -10.75
C ARG A 52 -1.25 -6.90 -10.99
N SER A 53 -0.80 -7.23 -12.21
CA SER A 53 -0.32 -8.57 -12.53
C SER A 53 0.98 -8.92 -11.79
N LYS A 54 1.23 -10.22 -11.59
CA LYS A 54 2.52 -10.70 -11.03
C LYS A 54 3.74 -10.16 -11.77
N LYS A 55 3.65 -10.05 -13.10
CA LYS A 55 4.68 -9.47 -13.97
C LYS A 55 4.97 -8.00 -13.64
N TYR A 56 3.97 -7.23 -13.22
CA TYR A 56 4.15 -5.84 -12.81
C TYR A 56 5.08 -5.74 -11.59
N PHE A 57 4.89 -6.59 -10.57
CA PHE A 57 5.72 -6.54 -9.35
C PHE A 57 7.16 -6.98 -9.63
N LYS A 58 7.37 -8.03 -10.45
CA LYS A 58 8.71 -8.40 -10.92
C LYS A 58 9.39 -7.27 -11.67
N LYS A 59 8.65 -6.59 -12.55
CA LYS A 59 9.19 -5.43 -13.28
C LYS A 59 9.50 -4.28 -12.33
N LEU A 60 8.59 -3.94 -11.42
CA LEU A 60 8.78 -2.89 -10.42
C LEU A 60 10.09 -3.09 -9.68
N PHE A 61 10.29 -4.29 -9.12
CA PHE A 61 11.55 -4.62 -8.45
C PHE A 61 12.70 -4.48 -9.46
N LYS A 62 12.67 -5.14 -10.62
CA LYS A 62 13.77 -5.03 -11.61
C LYS A 62 14.20 -3.59 -11.97
N GLU A 63 13.27 -2.64 -12.11
CA GLU A 63 13.57 -1.23 -12.45
C GLU A 63 14.31 -0.48 -11.32
N PHE A 64 14.16 -0.91 -10.06
CA PHE A 64 14.81 -0.31 -8.89
C PHE A 64 16.05 -1.10 -8.44
N LYS A 65 16.56 -2.02 -9.26
CA LYS A 65 17.74 -2.83 -8.93
C LYS A 65 18.98 -1.95 -8.74
N GLY A 66 19.75 -2.24 -7.68
CA GLY A 66 20.92 -1.42 -7.31
C GLY A 66 20.56 -0.15 -6.56
N THR A 67 19.30 -0.01 -6.15
CA THR A 67 18.84 1.02 -5.20
C THR A 67 18.25 0.34 -3.98
N ASP A 68 18.26 1.02 -2.84
CA ASP A 68 17.57 0.60 -1.63
C ASP A 68 16.16 1.20 -1.52
N SER A 69 15.69 1.88 -2.58
CA SER A 69 14.47 2.69 -2.58
C SER A 69 13.17 1.88 -2.49
N ILE A 70 13.20 0.56 -2.72
CA ILE A 70 12.02 -0.31 -2.65
C ILE A 70 12.35 -1.54 -1.79
N VAL A 71 11.51 -1.82 -0.79
CA VAL A 71 11.69 -2.95 0.13
C VAL A 71 10.37 -3.72 0.27
N LEU A 72 10.45 -5.06 0.24
CA LEU A 72 9.36 -5.96 0.58
C LEU A 72 9.44 -6.34 2.06
N PHE A 73 8.43 -5.99 2.84
CA PHE A 73 8.30 -6.41 4.23
C PHE A 73 7.40 -7.64 4.32
N GLU A 74 7.78 -8.60 5.15
CA GLU A 74 7.04 -9.84 5.43
C GLU A 74 6.85 -10.01 6.92
N VAL A 75 5.64 -10.43 7.33
CA VAL A 75 5.37 -10.94 8.67
C VAL A 75 4.89 -12.37 8.57
N SER A 76 5.58 -13.23 9.32
CA SER A 76 5.27 -14.64 9.47
C SER A 76 4.89 -14.96 10.90
N TYR A 77 3.94 -15.87 11.09
CA TYR A 77 3.50 -16.34 12.40
C TYR A 77 3.27 -17.84 12.37
N LYS A 78 3.93 -18.58 13.28
CA LYS A 78 3.85 -20.05 13.37
C LYS A 78 4.20 -20.80 12.07
N GLY A 79 5.08 -20.23 11.24
CA GLY A 79 5.49 -20.80 9.96
C GLY A 79 4.64 -20.33 8.77
N ASP A 80 3.53 -19.64 9.01
CA ASP A 80 2.68 -19.10 7.95
C ASP A 80 3.04 -17.64 7.66
N VAL A 81 3.25 -17.31 6.38
CA VAL A 81 3.33 -15.91 5.92
C VAL A 81 1.92 -15.34 5.97
N ILE A 82 1.70 -14.31 6.79
CA ILE A 82 0.34 -13.79 7.06
C ILE A 82 0.08 -12.40 6.49
N ALA A 83 1.13 -11.62 6.27
CA ALA A 83 1.02 -10.32 5.64
C ALA A 83 2.34 -9.89 5.03
N MET A 84 2.25 -9.08 3.97
CA MET A 84 3.39 -8.48 3.30
C MET A 84 3.05 -7.07 2.79
N ASN A 85 4.05 -6.20 2.65
CA ASN A 85 3.88 -4.92 1.96
C ASN A 85 5.12 -4.54 1.16
N ILE A 86 4.91 -3.77 0.10
CA ILE A 86 6.00 -3.11 -0.63
C ILE A 86 6.02 -1.65 -0.16
N SER A 87 7.18 -1.21 0.31
CA SER A 87 7.43 0.16 0.72
C SER A 87 8.46 0.82 -0.18
N GLU A 88 8.28 2.12 -0.40
CA GLU A 88 9.21 2.99 -1.09
C GLU A 88 9.84 3.98 -0.11
N PHE A 89 11.11 4.30 -0.36
CA PHE A 89 11.91 5.23 0.42
C PHE A 89 12.62 6.21 -0.49
N THR A 90 12.67 7.45 -0.05
CA THR A 90 13.44 8.55 -0.67
C THR A 90 14.14 9.33 0.45
N ASP A 91 15.00 10.27 0.09
CA ASP A 91 15.69 11.13 1.08
C ASP A 91 14.73 12.00 1.92
N VAL A 92 13.50 12.22 1.44
CA VAL A 92 12.54 13.15 2.06
C VAL A 92 11.33 12.41 2.63
N TRP A 93 10.80 11.44 1.90
CA TRP A 93 9.56 10.75 2.26
C TRP A 93 9.61 9.25 1.98
N ALA A 94 8.76 8.51 2.67
CA ALA A 94 8.56 7.08 2.47
C ALA A 94 7.07 6.74 2.47
N SER A 95 6.71 5.59 1.93
CA SER A 95 5.31 5.14 1.84
C SER A 95 5.23 3.62 1.68
N SER A 96 4.07 3.03 2.00
CA SER A 96 3.74 1.66 1.61
C SER A 96 2.57 1.65 0.63
N PHE A 97 2.87 1.40 -0.65
CA PHE A 97 1.92 1.58 -1.76
C PHE A 97 1.23 0.27 -2.19
N TYR A 98 1.78 -0.91 -1.86
CA TYR A 98 1.06 -2.18 -1.98
C TYR A 98 1.13 -2.99 -0.69
N ALA A 99 0.04 -3.68 -0.34
CA ALA A 99 -0.02 -4.56 0.83
C ALA A 99 -0.98 -5.73 0.57
N GLY A 100 -0.58 -6.92 1.00
CA GLY A 100 -1.35 -8.15 0.96
C GLY A 100 -1.41 -8.77 2.35
N SER A 101 -2.53 -9.40 2.70
CA SER A 101 -2.65 -10.15 3.95
C SER A 101 -3.72 -11.21 3.84
N ASN A 102 -3.54 -12.31 4.53
CA ASN A 102 -4.54 -13.36 4.61
C ASN A 102 -5.37 -13.23 5.91
N ARG A 103 -6.35 -14.12 6.07
CA ARG A 103 -7.15 -14.20 7.31
C ARG A 103 -6.56 -15.12 8.36
N LEU A 104 -5.47 -15.82 8.06
CA LEU A 104 -4.77 -16.64 9.05
C LEU A 104 -4.36 -15.76 10.21
N HIS A 105 -4.56 -16.29 11.42
CA HIS A 105 -4.16 -15.66 12.66
C HIS A 105 -4.63 -14.21 12.91
N ARG A 106 -5.64 -13.67 12.20
CA ARG A 106 -6.11 -12.25 12.23
C ARG A 106 -6.05 -11.49 13.57
N LYS A 107 -6.21 -12.17 14.70
CA LYS A 107 -6.07 -11.61 16.06
C LYS A 107 -4.67 -11.06 16.35
N VAL A 108 -3.66 -11.52 15.62
CA VAL A 108 -2.24 -11.14 15.66
C VAL A 108 -2.01 -9.66 15.32
N LYS A 109 -2.78 -9.11 14.36
CA LYS A 109 -2.64 -7.72 13.86
C LYS A 109 -1.36 -7.44 13.03
N ALA A 110 -0.84 -8.43 12.31
CA ALA A 110 0.33 -8.28 11.42
C ALA A 110 0.35 -7.02 10.52
N PRO A 111 -0.77 -6.57 9.89
CA PRO A 111 -0.75 -5.32 9.13
C PRO A 111 -0.34 -4.07 9.92
N TYR A 112 -0.65 -4.03 11.23
CA TYR A 112 -0.21 -2.94 12.10
C TYR A 112 1.30 -2.98 12.33
N GLN A 113 1.85 -4.17 12.55
CA GLN A 113 3.27 -4.37 12.77
C GLN A 113 4.07 -4.03 11.51
N LEU A 114 3.68 -4.57 10.37
CA LEU A 114 4.29 -4.28 9.07
C LEU A 114 4.39 -2.78 8.80
N ARG A 115 3.28 -2.06 9.00
CA ARG A 115 3.26 -0.62 8.80
C ARG A 115 4.16 0.11 9.79
N TRP A 116 4.17 -0.33 11.05
CA TRP A 116 5.05 0.25 12.05
C TRP A 116 6.53 0.04 11.74
N GLN A 117 6.92 -1.14 11.25
CA GLN A 117 8.30 -1.39 10.82
C GLN A 117 8.70 -0.51 9.64
N SER A 118 7.84 -0.39 8.63
CA SER A 118 8.07 0.52 7.49
C SER A 118 8.25 1.98 7.95
N ILE A 119 7.50 2.44 8.97
CA ILE A 119 7.68 3.78 9.56
C ILE A 119 9.02 3.90 10.31
N LYS A 120 9.44 2.86 11.04
CA LYS A 120 10.73 2.87 11.73
C LYS A 120 11.89 2.89 10.74
N GLU A 121 11.83 2.07 9.70
CA GLU A 121 12.79 2.05 8.60
C GLU A 121 12.90 3.44 7.96
N ALA A 122 11.77 4.09 7.65
CA ALA A 122 11.76 5.44 7.09
C ALA A 122 12.47 6.45 8.00
N LYS A 123 12.25 6.33 9.32
CA LYS A 123 12.92 7.19 10.30
C LYS A 123 14.42 6.92 10.36
N GLU A 124 14.84 5.67 10.31
CA GLU A 124 16.25 5.26 10.32
C GLU A 124 16.98 5.77 9.07
N ARG A 125 16.31 5.74 7.92
CA ARG A 125 16.80 6.32 6.65
C ARG A 125 16.76 7.85 6.60
N GLY A 126 16.26 8.50 7.64
CA GLY A 126 16.24 9.96 7.74
C GLY A 126 15.08 10.66 7.03
N CYS A 127 14.11 9.90 6.49
CA CYS A 127 12.91 10.46 5.88
C CYS A 127 12.18 11.39 6.87
N LYS A 128 11.65 12.50 6.36
CA LYS A 128 10.92 13.52 7.13
C LYS A 128 9.42 13.25 7.16
N VAL A 129 8.91 12.57 6.13
CA VAL A 129 7.48 12.32 5.95
C VAL A 129 7.25 10.84 5.69
N TYR A 130 6.22 10.28 6.31
CA TYR A 130 5.69 8.97 5.94
C TYR A 130 4.28 9.17 5.37
N ASP A 131 4.13 8.96 4.07
CA ASP A 131 2.87 9.14 3.36
C ASP A 131 2.03 7.86 3.40
N PHE A 132 0.80 7.98 3.89
CA PHE A 132 -0.17 6.88 3.91
C PHE A 132 -1.02 6.83 2.64
N TRP A 133 -0.77 7.69 1.66
CA TRP A 133 -1.59 7.95 0.49
C TRP A 133 -2.99 8.46 0.85
N GLY A 134 -3.88 8.52 -0.15
CA GLY A 134 -5.24 9.00 0.01
C GLY A 134 -6.08 8.20 1.01
N ILE A 135 -7.00 8.90 1.66
CA ILE A 135 -8.12 8.31 2.41
C ILE A 135 -9.40 8.53 1.58
N ILE A 136 -10.46 7.78 1.90
CA ILE A 136 -11.80 8.06 1.38
C ILE A 136 -12.61 8.64 2.54
N PRO A 137 -12.79 9.98 2.60
CA PRO A 137 -13.61 10.61 3.64
C PRO A 137 -15.05 10.11 3.56
N ASP A 138 -15.70 9.95 4.72
CA ASP A 138 -17.14 9.69 4.85
C ASP A 138 -17.68 8.44 4.13
N SER A 139 -16.81 7.51 3.74
CA SER A 139 -17.23 6.25 3.11
C SER A 139 -17.80 5.28 4.13
N LYS A 140 -19.07 4.93 3.98
CA LYS A 140 -19.71 3.83 4.72
C LYS A 140 -19.18 2.45 4.30
N HIS A 141 -18.75 2.31 3.04
CA HIS A 141 -18.31 1.03 2.47
C HIS A 141 -16.82 0.75 2.66
N HIS A 142 -15.98 1.78 2.81
CA HIS A 142 -14.53 1.65 2.95
C HIS A 142 -13.99 2.16 4.30
N LYS A 143 -14.84 2.15 5.34
CA LYS A 143 -14.50 2.71 6.65
C LYS A 143 -13.18 2.14 7.21
N GLY A 144 -12.97 0.83 7.09
CA GLY A 144 -11.74 0.16 7.54
C GLY A 144 -10.46 0.61 6.81
N TYR A 145 -10.56 1.04 5.55
CA TYR A 145 -9.42 1.50 4.75
C TYR A 145 -8.87 2.82 5.30
N SER A 146 -9.74 3.82 5.47
CA SER A 146 -9.38 5.13 6.03
C SER A 146 -9.04 5.03 7.52
N ASP A 147 -9.81 4.26 8.29
CA ASP A 147 -9.61 4.11 9.74
C ASP A 147 -8.22 3.56 10.07
N HIS A 148 -7.74 2.57 9.31
CA HIS A 148 -6.40 2.00 9.51
C HIS A 148 -5.33 3.08 9.41
N LYS A 149 -5.33 3.87 8.33
CA LYS A 149 -4.36 4.95 8.08
C LYS A 149 -4.42 6.02 9.17
N LEU A 150 -5.63 6.53 9.45
CA LEU A 150 -5.87 7.55 10.46
C LEU A 150 -5.57 7.09 11.90
N SER A 151 -5.45 5.79 12.14
CA SER A 151 -5.14 5.26 13.47
C SER A 151 -3.69 5.52 13.89
N PHE A 152 -2.75 5.54 12.92
CA PHE A 152 -1.32 5.80 13.15
C PHE A 152 -1.05 7.24 13.58
N GLY A 153 -1.99 8.14 13.33
CA GLY A 153 -1.84 9.58 13.59
C GLY A 153 -1.45 10.31 12.31
N GLY A 154 -0.77 11.43 12.46
CA GLY A 154 -0.43 12.33 11.35
C GLY A 154 -1.59 13.25 10.96
N ASP A 155 -1.32 14.09 9.97
CA ASP A 155 -2.24 15.11 9.47
C ASP A 155 -2.83 14.70 8.12
N ARG A 156 -4.10 15.03 7.92
CA ARG A 156 -4.74 14.91 6.61
C ARG A 156 -4.33 16.14 5.79
N VAL A 157 -3.73 15.90 4.63
CA VAL A 157 -3.37 16.95 3.67
C VAL A 157 -4.30 16.86 2.46
N ASP A 158 -5.09 17.90 2.23
CA ASP A 158 -5.91 18.03 1.03
C ASP A 158 -5.13 18.83 -0.02
N TYR A 159 -4.69 18.15 -1.08
CA TYR A 159 -3.95 18.77 -2.19
C TYR A 159 -4.88 19.53 -3.13
N VAL A 160 -4.34 20.51 -3.86
CA VAL A 160 -5.04 21.31 -4.89
C VAL A 160 -5.68 20.47 -6.01
N GLY A 161 -5.31 19.19 -6.10
CA GLY A 161 -5.80 18.27 -7.11
C GLY A 161 -5.15 18.54 -8.47
N ILE A 162 -5.90 18.26 -9.54
CA ILE A 162 -5.41 18.38 -10.92
C ILE A 162 -5.62 19.82 -11.39
N ILE A 163 -4.54 20.58 -11.53
CA ILE A 163 -4.55 21.88 -12.21
C ILE A 163 -4.52 21.64 -13.71
N ARG A 164 -5.48 22.21 -14.44
CA ARG A 164 -5.66 22.00 -15.88
C ARG A 164 -5.32 23.29 -16.64
N TYR A 165 -4.42 23.17 -17.60
CA TYR A 165 -4.15 24.22 -18.59
C TYR A 165 -4.59 23.74 -19.96
N SER A 166 -5.62 24.37 -20.53
CA SER A 166 -6.05 24.11 -21.90
C SER A 166 -5.28 25.02 -22.86
N ILE A 167 -4.57 24.42 -23.81
CA ILE A 167 -4.09 25.14 -24.99
C ILE A 167 -5.32 25.40 -25.86
N VAL A 168 -5.65 26.67 -26.09
CA VAL A 168 -6.95 27.21 -26.57
C VAL A 168 -7.59 26.38 -27.70
N TRP A 169 -6.81 25.88 -28.64
CA TRP A 169 -7.29 25.16 -29.84
C TRP A 169 -7.70 23.70 -29.59
N LYS A 170 -7.27 23.09 -28.48
CA LYS A 170 -7.64 21.71 -28.10
C LYS A 170 -8.69 21.66 -26.98
N ALA A 171 -9.13 22.81 -26.47
CA ALA A 171 -10.11 22.89 -25.40
C ALA A 171 -11.42 22.17 -25.76
N TYR A 172 -11.90 22.31 -26.99
CA TYR A 172 -13.12 21.65 -27.45
C TYR A 172 -13.02 20.11 -27.46
N LEU A 173 -11.94 19.57 -28.03
CA LEU A 173 -11.70 18.12 -28.05
C LEU A 173 -11.52 17.56 -26.64
N TYR A 174 -10.89 18.32 -25.76
CA TYR A 174 -10.69 17.96 -24.37
C TYR A 174 -12.02 17.89 -23.60
N GLU A 175 -12.89 18.90 -23.76
CA GLU A 175 -14.23 18.90 -23.17
C GLU A 175 -15.09 17.73 -23.69
N MET A 176 -15.00 17.43 -24.99
CA MET A 176 -15.67 16.26 -25.56
C MET A 176 -15.16 14.95 -24.94
N ALA A 177 -13.84 14.79 -24.79
CA ALA A 177 -13.25 13.59 -24.20
C ALA A 177 -13.68 13.41 -22.73
N ILE A 178 -13.76 14.49 -21.95
CA ILE A 178 -14.25 14.44 -20.56
C ILE A 178 -15.71 14.00 -20.53
N LYS A 179 -16.59 14.63 -21.32
CA LYS A 179 -18.01 14.28 -21.36
C LYS A 179 -18.20 12.81 -21.77
N PHE A 180 -17.44 12.36 -22.78
CA PHE A 180 -17.45 10.97 -23.21
C PHE A 180 -16.96 10.00 -22.11
N HIS A 181 -15.88 10.33 -21.41
CA HIS A 181 -15.38 9.54 -20.30
C HIS A 181 -16.37 9.47 -19.13
N GLN A 182 -17.04 10.59 -18.78
CA GLN A 182 -18.07 10.63 -17.74
C GLN A 182 -19.32 9.82 -18.10
N LEU A 183 -19.72 9.83 -19.38
CA LEU A 183 -20.81 9.00 -19.89
C LEU A 183 -20.47 7.51 -19.80
N THR A 184 -19.27 7.12 -20.24
CA THR A 184 -18.86 5.71 -20.24
C THR A 184 -18.63 5.17 -18.84
N THR A 185 -18.04 5.95 -17.92
CA THR A 185 -17.90 5.54 -16.50
C THR A 185 -19.25 5.39 -15.80
N ARG A 186 -20.26 6.21 -16.12
CA ARG A 186 -21.64 6.01 -15.60
C ARG A 186 -22.33 4.76 -16.14
N LEU A 187 -21.96 4.29 -17.32
CA LEU A 187 -22.52 3.08 -17.94
C LEU A 187 -21.82 1.79 -17.47
N VAL A 188 -20.52 1.87 -17.16
CA VAL A 188 -19.71 0.72 -16.72
C VAL A 188 -19.88 0.42 -15.22
N TRP A 189 -20.22 1.41 -14.41
CA TRP A 189 -20.38 1.28 -12.95
C TRP A 189 -21.86 1.34 -12.48
N ARG A 190 -22.80 1.08 -13.40
CA ARG A 190 -24.21 0.85 -13.11
C ARG A 190 -24.48 -0.65 -13.07
#